data_AF-A0A6H9XEW0-F1
#
_entry.id   AF-A0A6H9XEW0-F1
#
_cell.length_a   1.000
_cell.length_b   1.000
_cell.length_c   1.000
_cell.angle_alpha   90.00
_cell.angle_beta   90.00
_cell.angle_gamma   90.00
#
_symmetry.space_group_name_H-M   'P 1'
#
loop_
_entity.id
_entity.type
_entity.pdbx_description
1 polymer ?
#
loop_
_entity_poly.entity_id
_entity_poly.type
_entity_poly.pdbx_seq_one_letter_code
_entity_poly.pdbx_strand_id
1 'polypeptide(L)'
;MCIRKALLVGTDLGLLGYWTLSLIGVITVGAHDATLHTWNWSFVPLDLAAIILGLAWSFTPQRHQLSQPLQITALAFTHAAGLMAISFFAQQPAEWGISWWLVNLWLMLLPIGLATHQFLCLRPAGEQK
;
A
#
# COMPACT_ATOMS: atom_id res chain seq x y z
N MET A 1 18.67 2.02 -7.57
CA MET A 1 17.58 2.38 -6.64
C MET A 1 17.86 1.74 -5.28
N CYS A 2 17.64 2.43 -4.16
CA CYS A 2 17.67 1.79 -2.84
C CYS A 2 16.56 0.74 -2.77
N ILE A 3 16.81 -0.43 -2.16
CA ILE A 3 15.87 -1.57 -2.13
C ILE A 3 14.47 -1.17 -1.64
N ARG A 4 14.40 -0.23 -0.69
CA ARG A 4 13.14 0.32 -0.14
C ARG A 4 12.29 1.03 -1.18
N LYS A 5 12.93 1.84 -2.04
CA LYS A 5 12.25 2.53 -3.16
C LYS A 5 11.75 1.52 -4.19
N ALA A 6 12.57 0.52 -4.50
CA ALA A 6 12.19 -0.54 -5.45
C ALA A 6 10.97 -1.34 -4.96
N LEU A 7 10.93 -1.70 -3.68
CA LEU A 7 9.81 -2.42 -3.07
C LEU A 7 8.51 -1.60 -3.08
N LEU A 8 8.57 -0.32 -2.71
CA LEU A 8 7.37 0.53 -2.71
C LEU A 8 6.87 0.78 -4.14
N VAL A 9 7.76 1.14 -5.06
CA VAL A 9 7.39 1.32 -6.47
C VAL A 9 6.82 0.04 -7.08
N GLY A 10 7.40 -1.12 -6.78
CA GLY A 10 6.84 -2.40 -7.22
C GLY A 10 5.42 -2.64 -6.68
N THR A 11 5.15 -2.22 -5.45
CA THR A 11 3.82 -2.28 -4.84
C THR A 11 2.85 -1.31 -5.52
N ASP A 12 3.28 -0.06 -5.76
CA ASP A 12 2.49 0.98 -6.43
C ASP A 12 2.11 0.55 -7.87
N LEU A 13 3.05 -0.04 -8.61
CA LEU A 13 2.82 -0.58 -9.94
C LEU A 13 1.86 -1.77 -9.92
N GLY A 14 1.94 -2.61 -8.89
CA GLY A 14 1.00 -3.72 -8.67
C GLY A 14 -0.44 -3.21 -8.46
N LEU A 15 -0.62 -2.21 -7.59
CA LEU A 15 -1.93 -1.57 -7.36
C LEU A 15 -2.45 -0.89 -8.62
N LEU A 16 -1.61 -0.15 -9.33
CA LEU A 16 -1.99 0.48 -10.60
C LEU A 16 -2.41 -0.55 -11.64
N GLY A 17 -1.69 -1.68 -11.72
CA GLY A 17 -2.04 -2.80 -12.58
C GLY A 17 -3.38 -3.42 -12.22
N TYR A 18 -3.62 -3.69 -10.93
CA TYR A 18 -4.91 -4.18 -10.42
C TYR A 18 -6.07 -3.26 -10.80
N TRP A 19 -5.93 -1.95 -10.58
CA TRP A 19 -6.98 -0.98 -10.90
C TRP A 19 -7.19 -0.83 -12.41
N THR A 20 -6.13 -0.91 -13.21
CA THR A 20 -6.22 -0.89 -14.67
C THR A 20 -7.01 -2.10 -15.17
N LEU A 21 -6.67 -3.31 -14.68
CA LEU A 21 -7.37 -4.55 -15.03
C LEU A 21 -8.81 -4.55 -14.53
N SER A 22 -9.08 -3.93 -13.38
CA SER A 22 -10.43 -3.78 -12.84
C SER A 22 -11.28 -2.81 -13.65
N LEU A 23 -10.70 -1.70 -14.09
CA LEU A 23 -11.37 -0.69 -14.91
C LEU A 23 -11.79 -1.23 -16.28
N ILE A 24 -10.96 -2.06 -16.90
CA ILE A 24 -11.28 -2.70 -18.19
C ILE A 24 -12.14 -3.97 -18.04
N GLY A 25 -12.53 -4.33 -16.81
CA GLY A 25 -13.40 -5.49 -16.53
C GLY A 25 -12.74 -6.85 -16.64
N VAL A 26 -11.40 -6.93 -16.64
CA VAL A 26 -10.67 -8.23 -16.62
C VAL A 26 -10.69 -8.84 -15.23
N ILE A 27 -10.54 -8.01 -14.19
CA ILE A 27 -10.72 -8.41 -12.80
C ILE A 27 -12.00 -7.75 -12.30
N THR A 28 -12.91 -8.52 -11.72
CA THR A 28 -14.15 -7.96 -11.15
C THR A 28 -14.43 -8.59 -9.81
N VAL A 29 -14.41 -7.77 -8.77
CA VAL A 29 -14.79 -8.15 -7.42
C VAL A 29 -16.28 -7.83 -7.24
N GLY A 30 -17.08 -8.82 -6.85
CA GLY A 30 -18.52 -8.65 -6.68
C GLY A 30 -19.31 -8.56 -8.00
N ALA A 31 -18.94 -9.33 -9.03
CA ALA A 31 -19.65 -9.31 -10.33
C ALA A 31 -21.17 -9.56 -10.22
N HIS A 32 -21.60 -10.32 -9.20
CA HIS A 32 -23.02 -10.58 -8.90
C HIS A 32 -23.48 -9.99 -7.56
N ASP A 33 -22.61 -9.23 -6.89
CA ASP A 33 -22.88 -8.60 -5.59
C ASP A 33 -22.50 -7.11 -5.67
N ALA A 34 -23.52 -6.27 -5.83
CA ALA A 34 -23.37 -4.83 -5.94
C ALA A 34 -22.78 -4.18 -4.67
N THR A 35 -23.02 -4.78 -3.50
CA THR A 35 -22.45 -4.30 -2.23
C THR A 35 -20.96 -4.55 -2.24
N LEU A 36 -20.53 -5.76 -2.60
CA LEU A 36 -19.13 -6.12 -2.66
C LEU A 36 -18.36 -5.35 -3.75
N HIS A 37 -19.00 -5.12 -4.89
CA HIS A 37 -18.47 -4.28 -5.95
C HIS A 37 -18.24 -2.84 -5.45
N THR A 38 -19.25 -2.22 -4.85
CA THR A 38 -19.15 -0.84 -4.33
C THR A 38 -18.12 -0.73 -3.21
N TRP A 39 -18.07 -1.73 -2.33
CA TRP A 39 -17.05 -1.82 -1.28
C TRP A 39 -15.64 -1.84 -1.89
N ASN A 40 -15.37 -2.69 -2.87
CA ASN A 40 -14.07 -2.74 -3.54
C ASN A 40 -13.73 -1.39 -4.19
N TRP A 41 -14.66 -0.82 -4.96
CA TRP A 41 -14.43 0.47 -5.64
C TRP A 41 -14.22 1.65 -4.69
N SER A 42 -14.65 1.55 -3.43
CA SER A 42 -14.36 2.56 -2.40
C SER A 42 -12.87 2.68 -2.06
N PHE A 43 -12.05 1.68 -2.43
CA PHE A 43 -10.59 1.71 -2.23
C PHE A 43 -9.85 2.54 -3.30
N VAL A 44 -10.46 2.82 -4.46
CA VAL A 44 -9.81 3.58 -5.55
C VAL A 44 -9.17 4.88 -5.07
N PRO A 45 -9.87 5.77 -4.33
CA PRO A 45 -9.27 7.04 -3.91
C PRO A 45 -8.09 6.84 -2.95
N LEU A 46 -8.17 5.84 -2.07
CA LEU A 46 -7.13 5.52 -1.11
C LEU A 46 -5.87 4.97 -1.80
N ASP A 47 -6.05 4.01 -2.71
CA ASP A 47 -4.96 3.37 -3.42
C ASP A 47 -4.29 4.33 -4.39
N LEU A 48 -5.07 5.17 -5.09
CA LEU A 48 -4.50 6.23 -5.93
C LEU A 48 -3.70 7.24 -5.11
N ALA A 49 -4.17 7.62 -3.92
CA ALA A 49 -3.40 8.47 -3.01
C ALA A 49 -2.09 7.78 -2.58
N ALA A 50 -2.13 6.49 -2.24
CA ALA A 50 -0.94 5.71 -1.91
C ALA A 50 0.08 5.72 -3.06
N ILE A 51 -0.36 5.41 -4.29
CA ILE A 51 0.47 5.38 -5.50
C ILE A 51 1.09 6.75 -5.77
N ILE A 52 0.28 7.82 -5.76
CA ILE A 52 0.78 9.17 -6.05
C ILE A 52 1.85 9.58 -5.03
N LEU A 53 1.61 9.34 -3.75
CA LEU A 53 2.56 9.66 -2.69
C LEU A 53 3.83 8.80 -2.75
N GLY A 54 3.70 7.50 -3.04
CA GLY A 54 4.81 6.56 -3.17
C GLY A 54 5.72 6.92 -4.33
N LEU A 55 5.15 7.21 -5.50
CA LEU A 55 5.87 7.69 -6.68
C LEU A 55 6.50 9.08 -6.42
N ALA A 56 5.76 10.03 -5.86
CA ALA A 56 6.29 11.35 -5.53
C ALA A 56 7.50 11.26 -4.59
N TRP A 57 7.44 10.40 -3.56
CA TRP A 57 8.58 10.11 -2.70
C TRP A 57 9.74 9.47 -3.45
N SER A 58 9.47 8.54 -4.37
CA SER A 58 10.50 7.86 -5.17
C SER A 58 11.34 8.84 -5.98
N PHE A 59 10.71 9.85 -6.59
CA PHE A 59 11.38 10.93 -7.33
C PHE A 59 11.98 12.02 -6.43
N THR A 60 11.57 12.09 -5.17
CA THR A 60 12.11 13.09 -4.22
C THR A 60 13.52 12.70 -3.75
N PRO A 61 14.50 13.63 -3.77
CA PRO A 61 15.83 13.40 -3.23
C PRO A 61 15.78 13.12 -1.73
N GLN A 62 16.63 12.21 -1.24
CA GLN A 62 16.61 11.77 0.17
C GLN A 62 16.85 12.90 1.18
N ARG A 63 17.59 13.94 0.79
CA ARG A 63 17.89 15.11 1.64
C ARG A 63 16.80 16.19 1.59
N HIS A 64 15.77 16.01 0.77
CA HIS A 64 14.69 16.98 0.65
C HIS A 64 13.79 16.92 1.89
N GLN A 65 13.37 18.08 2.39
CA GLN A 65 12.55 18.21 3.61
C GLN A 65 11.21 17.45 3.53
N LEU A 66 10.64 17.30 2.32
CA LEU A 66 9.39 16.55 2.11
C LEU A 66 9.60 15.04 1.96
N SER A 67 10.85 14.55 1.88
CA SER A 67 11.11 13.13 1.66
C SER A 67 10.52 12.26 2.77
N GLN A 68 10.70 12.63 4.05
CA GLN A 68 10.16 11.84 5.15
C GLN A 68 8.63 11.93 5.26
N PRO A 69 8.00 13.11 5.23
CA PRO A 69 6.54 13.21 5.24
C PRO A 69 5.89 12.40 4.11
N LEU A 70 6.34 12.58 2.86
CA LEU A 70 5.79 11.85 1.71
C LEU A 70 5.90 10.34 1.89
N GLN A 71 7.05 9.87 2.39
CA GLN A 71 7.26 8.46 2.66
C GLN A 71 6.29 7.92 3.71
N ILE A 72 6.18 8.59 4.86
CA ILE A 72 5.32 8.13 5.96
C ILE A 72 3.86 8.10 5.51
N THR A 73 3.41 9.14 4.80
CA THR A 73 2.04 9.18 4.28
C THR A 73 1.80 8.08 3.25
N ALA A 74 2.71 7.84 2.29
CA ALA A 74 2.58 6.74 1.34
C ALA A 74 2.47 5.37 2.02
N LEU A 75 3.34 5.12 3.02
CA LEU A 75 3.35 3.89 3.80
C LEU A 75 2.06 3.73 4.61
N ALA A 76 1.55 4.80 5.22
CA ALA A 76 0.31 4.78 6.00
C ALA A 76 -0.92 4.46 5.13
N PHE A 77 -1.03 5.07 3.94
CA PHE A 77 -2.12 4.79 3.01
C PHE A 77 -2.08 3.34 2.49
N THR A 78 -0.89 2.86 2.11
CA THR A 78 -0.69 1.47 1.69
C THR A 78 -1.08 0.48 2.79
N HIS A 79 -0.68 0.77 4.04
CA HIS A 79 -1.03 -0.04 5.20
C HIS A 79 -2.54 -0.06 5.45
N ALA A 80 -3.17 1.12 5.42
CA ALA A 80 -4.61 1.25 5.63
C ALA A 80 -5.41 0.46 4.59
N ALA A 81 -5.01 0.49 3.31
CA ALA A 81 -5.63 -0.30 2.26
C ALA A 81 -5.58 -1.80 2.57
N GLY A 82 -4.40 -2.34 2.86
CA GLY A 82 -4.23 -3.75 3.21
C GLY A 82 -4.99 -4.14 4.48
N LEU A 83 -4.92 -3.32 5.53
CA LEU A 83 -5.58 -3.59 6.81
C LEU A 83 -7.10 -3.64 6.67
N MET A 84 -7.71 -2.69 5.95
CA MET A 84 -9.16 -2.67 5.73
C MET A 84 -9.62 -3.89 4.93
N ALA A 85 -8.89 -4.28 3.88
CA ALA A 85 -9.21 -5.47 3.10
C ALA A 85 -9.11 -6.76 3.94
N ILE A 86 -8.03 -6.93 4.72
CA ILE A 86 -7.85 -8.09 5.61
C ILE A 86 -8.95 -8.14 6.68
N SER A 87 -9.31 -6.98 7.25
CA SER A 87 -10.39 -6.89 8.24
C SER A 87 -11.74 -7.31 7.66
N PHE A 88 -11.98 -7.04 6.38
CA PHE A 88 -13.17 -7.49 5.67
C PHE A 88 -13.13 -9.00 5.38
N PHE A 89 -12.04 -9.51 4.82
CA PHE A 89 -11.91 -10.94 4.49
C PHE A 89 -11.94 -11.84 5.72
N ALA A 90 -11.43 -11.36 6.86
CA ALA A 90 -11.46 -12.09 8.12
C ALA A 90 -12.87 -12.36 8.66
N GLN A 91 -13.88 -11.60 8.23
CA GLN A 91 -15.28 -11.85 8.60
C GLN A 91 -15.87 -13.04 7.82
N GLN A 92 -15.37 -13.33 6.61
CA GLN A 92 -15.87 -14.39 5.73
C GLN A 92 -14.71 -15.17 5.08
N PRO A 93 -13.81 -15.80 5.85
CA PRO A 93 -12.52 -16.27 5.34
C PRO A 93 -12.62 -17.40 4.30
N ALA A 94 -13.70 -18.18 4.31
CA ALA A 94 -13.90 -19.30 3.39
C ALA A 94 -14.23 -18.88 1.95
N GLU A 95 -14.58 -17.61 1.73
CA GLU A 95 -15.02 -17.10 0.42
C GLU A 95 -13.87 -16.53 -0.41
N TRP A 96 -12.68 -16.36 0.19
CA TRP A 96 -11.55 -15.67 -0.42
C TRP A 96 -10.41 -16.61 -0.79
N GLY A 97 -9.97 -16.54 -2.05
CA GLY A 97 -8.80 -17.27 -2.51
C GLY A 97 -7.51 -16.82 -1.79
N ILE A 98 -6.55 -17.72 -1.64
CA ILE A 98 -5.30 -17.45 -0.90
C ILE A 98 -4.48 -16.30 -1.51
N SER A 99 -4.58 -16.08 -2.83
CA SER A 99 -3.92 -14.95 -3.50
C SER A 99 -4.40 -13.60 -2.98
N TRP A 100 -5.70 -13.45 -2.67
CA TRP A 100 -6.26 -12.22 -2.10
C TRP A 100 -5.70 -11.94 -0.72
N TRP A 101 -5.58 -12.97 0.11
CA TRP A 101 -4.92 -12.87 1.42
C TRP A 101 -3.47 -12.42 1.28
N LEU A 102 -2.69 -13.06 0.42
CA LEU A 102 -1.27 -12.76 0.26
C LEU A 102 -1.02 -11.32 -0.19
N VAL A 103 -1.76 -10.83 -1.18
CA VAL A 103 -1.60 -9.46 -1.68
C VAL A 103 -1.98 -8.44 -0.61
N ASN A 104 -3.09 -8.63 0.10
CA ASN A 104 -3.53 -7.65 1.10
C ASN A 104 -2.69 -7.71 2.39
N LEU A 105 -2.17 -8.89 2.76
CA LEU A 105 -1.16 -9.02 3.81
C LEU A 105 0.15 -8.33 3.42
N TRP A 106 0.55 -8.41 2.15
CA TRP A 106 1.70 -7.67 1.65
C TRP A 106 1.50 -6.15 1.81
N LEU A 107 0.36 -5.62 1.35
CA LEU A 107 0.01 -4.20 1.51
C LEU A 107 0.00 -3.77 2.99
N MET A 108 -0.47 -4.63 3.89
CA MET A 108 -0.50 -4.36 5.31
C MET A 108 0.90 -4.40 5.96
N LEU A 109 1.72 -5.42 5.67
CA LEU A 109 2.95 -5.70 6.41
C LEU A 109 4.19 -5.01 5.83
N LEU A 110 4.27 -4.83 4.50
CA LEU A 110 5.39 -4.16 3.87
C LEU A 110 5.64 -2.76 4.44
N PRO A 111 4.61 -1.89 4.62
CA PRO A 111 4.82 -0.56 5.16
C PRO A 111 5.39 -0.57 6.57
N ILE A 112 4.97 -1.51 7.42
CA ILE A 112 5.49 -1.69 8.78
C ILE A 112 6.98 -2.07 8.72
N GLY A 113 7.35 -3.02 7.86
CA GLY A 113 8.76 -3.41 7.68
C GLY A 113 9.63 -2.26 7.18
N LEU A 114 9.14 -1.48 6.22
CA LEU A 114 9.85 -0.32 5.69
C LEU A 114 9.96 0.83 6.70
N ALA A 115 8.93 1.07 7.52
CA ALA A 115 8.94 2.08 8.56
C ALA A 115 9.86 1.69 9.72
N THR A 116 9.76 0.47 10.24
CA THR A 116 10.59 -0.03 11.34
C THR A 116 12.07 -0.02 10.99
N HIS A 117 12.45 -0.48 9.80
CA HIS A 117 13.84 -0.38 9.32
C HIS A 117 14.34 1.07 9.31
N GLN A 118 13.49 2.04 8.99
CA GLN A 118 13.87 3.45 9.03
C GLN A 118 14.05 3.96 10.45
N PHE A 119 13.16 3.64 11.37
CA PHE A 119 13.31 4.02 12.78
C PHE A 119 14.55 3.39 13.42
N LEU A 120 14.84 2.12 13.11
CA LEU A 120 16.02 1.42 13.64
C LEU A 120 17.34 1.96 13.06
N CYS A 121 17.36 2.39 11.78
CA CYS A 121 18.55 2.98 11.17
C CYS A 121 18.70 4.49 11.46
N LEU A 122 17.62 5.21 11.74
CA LEU A 122 17.65 6.57 12.25
C LEU A 122 17.83 6.55 13.76
N ARG A 123 19.02 6.16 14.22
CA ARG A 123 19.44 6.40 15.60
C ARG A 123 19.39 7.93 15.84
N PRO A 124 18.81 8.42 16.94
CA PRO A 124 18.74 9.86 17.18
C PRO A 124 20.17 10.41 17.20
N ALA A 125 20.44 11.41 16.36
CA ALA A 125 21.70 12.14 16.31
C ALA A 125 21.91 13.04 17.56
N GLY A 126 21.46 12.58 18.73
CA GLY A 126 21.35 13.37 19.96
C GLY A 126 21.82 12.67 21.24
N GLU A 127 22.32 11.43 21.20
CA GLU A 127 22.97 10.78 22.36
C GLU A 127 24.51 10.86 22.29
N GLN A 128 25.03 12.04 21.96
CA GLN A 128 26.40 12.42 22.31
C GLN A 128 26.39 13.83 22.89
N LYS A 129 25.96 13.95 24.14
CA LYS A 129 26.46 14.98 25.03
C LYS A 129 26.36 14.57 26.48
#